data_AF-A0A168MS31-F1
#
_entry.id   AF-A0A168MS31-F1
#
_cell.length_a   1.000
_cell.length_b   1.000
_cell.length_c   1.000
_cell.angle_alpha   90.00
_cell.angle_beta   90.00
_cell.angle_gamma   90.00
#
_symmetry.space_group_name_H-M   'P 1'
#
loop_
_entity.id
_entity.type
_entity.pdbx_description
1 polymer ?
#
loop_
_entity_poly.entity_id
_entity_poly.type
_entity_poly.pdbx_seq_one_letter_code
_entity_poly.pdbx_strand_id
1 'polypeptide(L)'
;MDIDRESIIAEVPEEYEIWVMKKPRKGDHIRVNRGIYAHHGIYISDEEVIHFTGTEDDSVLDWSKNEVIKTDLNYFLERGQLDAKEYTYDELKDLYPVEHIVAYARVYV
;
A
#
# COMPACT_ATOMS: atom_id res chain seq x y z
N MET A 1 8.34 5.83 -35.40
CA MET A 1 8.42 4.42 -34.97
C MET A 1 7.40 4.30 -33.87
N ASP A 2 6.16 4.09 -34.28
CA ASP A 2 5.03 4.00 -33.38
C ASP A 2 5.16 2.68 -32.63
N ILE A 3 5.53 2.77 -31.36
CA ILE A 3 5.50 1.60 -30.49
C ILE A 3 4.02 1.33 -30.24
N ASP A 4 3.55 0.23 -30.82
CA ASP A 4 2.21 -0.28 -30.64
C ASP A 4 1.96 -0.52 -29.14
N ARG A 5 0.84 0.03 -28.66
CA ARG A 5 0.45 0.00 -27.25
C ARG A 5 0.05 -1.41 -26.81
N GLU A 6 -0.31 -2.29 -27.75
CA GLU A 6 -0.64 -3.69 -27.49
C GLU A 6 0.61 -4.57 -27.38
N SER A 7 1.68 -4.30 -28.13
CA SER A 7 2.95 -5.03 -27.99
C SER A 7 3.69 -4.73 -26.68
N ILE A 8 3.40 -3.63 -25.99
CA ILE A 8 3.88 -3.39 -24.62
C ILE A 8 3.14 -4.27 -23.60
N ILE A 9 1.88 -4.64 -23.87
CA ILE A 9 1.04 -5.40 -22.93
C ILE A 9 1.36 -6.91 -22.98
N ALA A 10 1.88 -7.40 -24.11
CA ALA A 10 2.18 -8.82 -24.31
C ALA A 10 3.45 -9.34 -23.61
N GLU A 11 4.33 -8.46 -23.11
CA GLU A 11 5.63 -8.85 -22.53
C GLU A 11 5.81 -8.52 -21.05
N VAL A 12 4.78 -8.03 -20.34
CA VAL A 12 4.86 -7.85 -18.88
C VAL A 12 4.40 -9.14 -18.20
N PRO A 13 5.29 -9.91 -17.54
CA PRO A 13 4.88 -11.08 -16.76
C PRO A 13 3.79 -10.70 -15.76
N GLU A 14 2.85 -11.62 -15.50
CA GLU A 14 1.76 -11.50 -14.51
C GLU A 14 2.21 -11.11 -13.07
N GLU A 15 3.51 -11.00 -12.81
CA GLU A 15 4.09 -10.85 -11.47
C GLU A 15 4.53 -9.42 -11.09
N TYR A 16 4.32 -8.39 -11.92
CA TYR A 16 4.74 -7.03 -11.55
C TYR A 16 3.64 -6.22 -10.89
N GLU A 17 3.81 -5.93 -9.61
CA GLU A 17 2.96 -4.98 -8.90
C GLU A 17 3.11 -3.55 -9.48
N ILE A 18 1.98 -2.90 -9.76
CA ILE A 18 1.95 -1.52 -10.24
C ILE A 18 1.80 -0.59 -9.04
N TRP A 19 2.75 0.31 -8.87
CA TRP A 19 2.76 1.30 -7.79
C TRP A 19 2.92 2.69 -8.40
N VAL A 20 2.00 3.60 -8.06
CA VAL A 20 1.96 4.94 -8.66
C VAL A 20 1.97 6.02 -7.59
N MET A 21 2.75 7.08 -7.85
CA MET A 21 2.71 8.29 -7.05
C MET A 21 1.41 9.04 -7.35
N LYS A 22 0.44 8.96 -6.43
CA LYS A 22 -0.83 9.69 -6.53
C LYS A 22 -1.36 10.05 -5.16
N LYS A 23 -2.32 11.00 -5.12
CA LYS A 23 -3.08 11.24 -3.89
C LYS A 23 -3.91 9.99 -3.56
N PRO A 24 -3.80 9.41 -2.34
CA PRO A 24 -4.52 8.20 -2.00
C PRO A 24 -6.02 8.49 -1.80
N ARG A 25 -6.84 7.45 -1.97
CA ARG A 25 -8.27 7.44 -1.70
C ARG A 25 -8.56 6.40 -0.63
N LYS A 26 -9.64 6.62 0.14
CA LYS A 26 -10.09 5.68 1.18
C LYS A 26 -10.14 4.24 0.63
N GLY A 27 -9.49 3.33 1.34
CA GLY A 27 -9.36 1.91 0.99
C GLY A 27 -8.17 1.57 0.10
N ASP A 28 -7.41 2.55 -0.41
CA ASP A 28 -6.21 2.27 -1.20
C ASP A 28 -5.13 1.61 -0.32
N HIS A 29 -4.49 0.57 -0.88
CA HIS A 29 -3.23 0.04 -0.37
C HIS A 29 -2.10 1.00 -0.75
N ILE A 30 -1.46 1.56 0.27
CA ILE A 30 -0.37 2.53 0.12
C ILE A 30 0.94 1.93 0.61
N ARG A 31 2.04 2.47 0.09
CA ARG A 31 3.38 2.20 0.61
C ARG A 31 4.24 3.45 0.63
N VAL A 32 5.28 3.41 1.44
CA VAL A 32 6.37 4.37 1.47
C VAL A 32 7.71 3.66 1.45
N ASN A 33 8.65 4.15 0.65
CA ASN A 33 9.99 3.58 0.57
C ASN A 33 10.83 4.01 1.80
N ARG A 34 11.36 3.04 2.55
CA ARG A 34 12.25 3.20 3.72
C ARG A 34 13.73 2.89 3.37
N GLY A 35 14.09 2.97 2.10
CA GLY A 35 15.42 2.69 1.57
C GLY A 35 15.63 1.22 1.25
N ILE A 36 15.66 0.37 2.28
CA ILE A 36 15.92 -1.08 2.12
C ILE A 36 14.64 -1.93 2.02
N TYR A 37 13.49 -1.35 2.35
CA TYR A 37 12.17 -1.99 2.25
C TYR A 37 11.09 -0.95 1.96
N ALA A 38 9.91 -1.42 1.55
CA ALA A 38 8.72 -0.58 1.48
C ALA A 38 7.81 -0.88 2.69
N HIS A 39 7.40 0.17 3.39
CA HIS A 39 6.43 0.06 4.48
C HIS A 39 5.03 0.21 3.90
N HIS A 40 4.10 -0.65 4.30
CA HIS A 40 2.77 -0.74 3.68
C HIS A 40 1.66 -0.42 4.68
N GLY A 41 0.56 0.15 4.18
CA GLY A 41 -0.63 0.44 4.99
C GLY A 41 -1.90 0.55 4.16
N ILE A 42 -3.04 0.63 4.85
CA ILE A 42 -4.35 0.92 4.27
C ILE A 42 -4.71 2.35 4.60
N TYR A 43 -4.90 3.17 3.57
CA TYR A 43 -5.30 4.57 3.74
C TYR A 43 -6.80 4.67 3.99
N ILE A 44 -7.21 5.33 5.06
CA ILE A 44 -8.62 5.66 5.32
C ILE A 44 -8.85 7.16 5.13
N SER A 45 -7.97 7.97 5.72
CA SER A 45 -7.95 9.43 5.58
C SER A 45 -6.56 9.97 5.96
N ASP A 46 -6.34 11.28 5.80
CA ASP A 46 -5.07 11.91 6.22
C ASP A 46 -4.83 11.78 7.75
N GLU A 47 -5.89 11.55 8.53
CA GLU A 47 -5.86 11.36 9.98
C GLU A 47 -5.83 9.87 10.37
N GLU A 48 -5.95 8.95 9.40
CA GLU A 48 -6.10 7.53 9.67
C GLU A 48 -5.47 6.67 8.56
N VAL A 49 -4.33 6.07 8.90
CA VAL A 49 -3.67 4.99 8.16
C VAL A 49 -3.50 3.81 9.12
N ILE A 50 -3.92 2.63 8.67
CA ILE A 50 -3.76 1.39 9.44
C ILE A 50 -2.62 0.58 8.83
N HIS A 51 -1.64 0.23 9.64
CA HIS A 51 -0.46 -0.49 9.18
C HIS A 51 0.15 -1.35 10.29
N PHE A 52 0.99 -2.30 9.90
CA PHE A 52 1.83 -3.02 10.86
C PHE A 52 2.98 -2.14 11.33
N THR A 53 3.48 -2.40 12.53
CA THR A 53 4.73 -1.84 13.05
C THR A 53 5.55 -2.93 13.75
N GLY A 54 6.86 -2.73 13.84
CA GLY A 54 7.73 -3.39 14.81
C GLY A 54 8.11 -2.36 15.86
N THR A 55 7.84 -2.62 17.14
CA THR A 55 8.03 -1.63 18.22
C THR A 55 9.46 -1.06 18.22
N GLU A 56 9.56 0.27 18.35
CA GLU A 56 10.78 1.10 18.25
C GLU A 56 11.32 1.23 16.82
N ASP A 57 10.74 2.16 16.05
CA ASP A 57 11.27 2.69 14.77
C ASP A 57 10.91 1.89 13.50
N ASP A 58 9.77 1.18 13.50
CA ASP A 58 9.35 0.31 12.37
C ASP A 58 10.48 -0.65 11.94
N SER A 59 11.28 -1.08 12.92
CA SER A 59 12.45 -1.91 12.67
C SER A 59 12.00 -3.31 12.25
N VAL A 60 12.20 -3.61 10.96
CA VAL A 60 11.88 -4.90 10.33
C VAL A 60 12.71 -6.07 10.87
N LEU A 61 13.62 -5.81 11.81
CA LEU A 61 14.57 -6.79 12.35
C LEU A 61 14.06 -7.51 13.62
N ASP A 62 13.05 -6.98 14.31
CA ASP A 62 12.42 -7.64 15.46
C ASP A 62 10.94 -7.97 15.16
N TRP A 63 10.73 -9.06 14.44
CA TRP A 63 9.39 -9.57 14.11
C TRP A 63 8.65 -10.18 15.32
N SER A 64 9.24 -10.21 16.52
CA SER A 64 8.62 -10.83 17.70
C SER A 64 7.56 -9.93 18.39
N LYS A 65 7.47 -8.66 17.98
CA LYS A 65 6.60 -7.64 18.58
C LYS A 65 5.79 -6.89 17.51
N ASN A 66 5.31 -7.61 16.49
CA ASN A 66 4.48 -7.01 15.47
C ASN A 66 3.07 -6.69 16.01
N GLU A 67 2.61 -5.47 15.77
CA GLU A 67 1.25 -5.04 16.08
C GLU A 67 0.66 -4.28 14.90
N VAL A 68 -0.67 -4.21 14.82
CA VAL A 68 -1.38 -3.34 13.87
C VAL A 68 -1.72 -2.06 14.62
N ILE A 69 -1.31 -0.93 14.09
CA ILE A 69 -1.56 0.39 14.68
C ILE A 69 -2.34 1.28 13.72
N LYS A 70 -2.88 2.35 14.30
CA LYS A 70 -3.47 3.47 13.57
C LYS A 70 -2.65 4.73 13.82
N THR A 71 -2.27 5.39 12.74
CA THR A 71 -1.51 6.65 12.75
C THR A 71 -2.13 7.65 11.77
N ASP A 72 -1.63 8.88 11.75
CA ASP A 72 -1.95 9.81 10.67
C ASP A 72 -1.01 9.60 9.45
N LEU A 73 -1.35 10.18 8.30
CA LEU A 73 -0.58 10.00 7.08
C LEU A 73 0.84 10.57 7.20
N ASN A 74 1.04 11.67 7.94
CA ASN A 74 2.36 12.27 8.07
C ASN A 74 3.31 11.37 8.88
N TYR A 75 2.78 10.75 9.95
CA TYR A 75 3.47 9.74 10.71
C TYR A 75 3.84 8.55 9.82
N PHE A 76 2.86 7.98 9.08
CA PHE A 76 3.12 6.86 8.19
C PHE A 76 4.22 7.18 7.16
N LEU A 77 4.25 8.40 6.61
CA LEU A 77 5.21 8.75 5.57
C LEU A 77 6.62 9.04 6.08
N GLU A 78 6.80 9.60 7.28
CA GLU A 78 8.10 10.06 7.79
C GLU A 78 8.91 10.87 6.74
N ARG A 79 8.24 11.76 6.00
CA ARG A 79 8.81 12.54 4.87
C ARG A 79 9.14 11.74 3.60
N GLY A 80 8.83 10.45 3.58
CA GLY A 80 8.95 9.60 2.40
C GLY A 80 7.86 9.87 1.36
N GLN A 81 8.06 9.31 0.17
CA GLN A 81 7.11 9.40 -0.94
C GLN A 81 6.03 8.33 -0.82
N LEU A 82 4.77 8.74 -0.96
CA LEU A 82 3.63 7.83 -1.06
C LEU A 82 3.51 7.27 -2.48
N ASP A 83 3.43 5.95 -2.58
CA ASP A 83 2.91 5.25 -3.74
C ASP A 83 1.64 4.49 -3.34
N ALA A 84 0.62 4.50 -4.20
CA ALA A 84 -0.57 3.68 -4.05
C ALA A 84 -0.57 2.55 -5.07
N LYS A 85 -1.02 1.36 -4.66
CA LYS A 85 -1.15 0.20 -5.54
C LYS A 85 -2.19 0.52 -6.63
N GLU A 86 -1.87 0.16 -7.86
CA GLU A 86 -2.84 -0.01 -8.92
C GLU A 86 -3.00 -1.49 -9.21
N TYR A 87 -4.25 -1.92 -9.17
CA TYR A 87 -4.61 -3.31 -9.38
C TYR A 87 -4.80 -3.56 -10.87
N THR A 88 -4.26 -4.67 -11.34
CA THR A 88 -4.57 -5.19 -12.67
C THR A 88 -6.04 -5.58 -12.77
N TYR A 89 -6.52 -5.81 -13.99
CA TYR A 89 -7.89 -6.27 -14.20
C TYR A 89 -8.20 -7.58 -13.45
N ASP A 90 -7.22 -8.47 -13.33
CA ASP A 90 -7.38 -9.74 -12.62
C ASP A 90 -7.35 -9.56 -11.11
N GLU A 91 -6.42 -8.75 -10.56
CA GLU A 91 -6.40 -8.42 -9.12
C GLU A 91 -7.70 -7.72 -8.67
N LEU A 92 -8.31 -6.90 -9.52
CA LEU A 92 -9.58 -6.23 -9.23
C LEU A 92 -10.74 -7.20 -9.02
N LYS A 93 -10.69 -8.43 -9.58
CA LYS A 93 -11.74 -9.44 -9.39
C LYS A 93 -11.80 -9.95 -7.95
N ASP A 94 -10.66 -9.94 -7.27
CA ASP A 94 -10.52 -10.42 -5.88
C ASP A 94 -10.54 -9.26 -4.86
N LEU A 95 -10.54 -8.01 -5.33
CA LEU A 95 -10.52 -6.83 -4.45
C LEU A 95 -11.87 -6.62 -3.76
N TYR A 96 -11.85 -6.57 -2.43
CA TYR A 96 -13.03 -6.25 -1.64
C TYR A 96 -13.52 -4.81 -1.89
N PRO A 97 -14.84 -4.55 -1.72
CA PRO A 97 -15.35 -3.19 -1.66
C PRO A 97 -14.65 -2.35 -0.58
N VAL A 98 -14.46 -1.06 -0.82
CA VAL A 98 -13.76 -0.12 0.08
C VAL A 98 -14.27 -0.22 1.52
N GLU A 99 -15.58 -0.26 1.71
CA GLU A 99 -16.16 -0.33 3.06
C GLU A 99 -15.82 -1.63 3.79
N HIS A 100 -15.68 -2.75 3.06
CA HIS A 100 -15.23 -4.02 3.63
C HIS A 100 -13.73 -3.97 3.97
N ILE A 101 -12.90 -3.42 3.09
CA ILE A 101 -11.46 -3.23 3.35
C ILE A 101 -11.27 -2.43 4.65
N VAL A 102 -11.97 -1.30 4.78
CA VAL A 102 -11.87 -0.43 5.96
C VAL A 102 -12.42 -1.11 7.21
N ALA A 103 -13.55 -1.80 7.12
CA ALA A 103 -14.11 -2.55 8.24
C ALA A 103 -13.13 -3.63 8.72
N TYR A 104 -12.54 -4.41 7.80
CA TYR A 104 -11.57 -5.45 8.15
C TYR A 104 -10.29 -4.88 8.74
N ALA A 105 -9.74 -3.80 8.18
CA ALA A 105 -8.53 -3.17 8.71
C ALA A 105 -8.72 -2.71 10.17
N ARG A 106 -9.88 -2.13 10.50
CA ARG A 106 -10.19 -1.62 11.84
C ARG A 106 -10.45 -2.69 12.90
N VAL A 107 -10.73 -3.94 12.52
CA VAL A 107 -10.94 -5.04 13.49
C VAL A 107 -9.68 -5.37 14.27
N TYR A 108 -8.51 -5.07 13.71
CA TYR A 108 -7.22 -5.50 14.24
C TYR A 108 -6.44 -4.39 14.98
N VAL A 109 -7.00 -3.18 15.06
CA VAL A 109 -6.41 -2.03 15.78
C VAL A 109 -7.00 -1.87 17.17
#